data_AF-A0A2R7YXR4-F1
#
_entry.id   AF-A0A2R7YXR4-F1
#
_cell.length_a   1.000
_cell.length_b   1.000
_cell.length_c   1.000
_cell.angle_alpha   90.00
_cell.angle_beta   90.00
_cell.angle_gamma   90.00
#
_symmetry.space_group_name_H-M   'P 1'
#
loop_
_entity.id
_entity.type
_entity.pdbx_description
1 polymer ?
#
loop_
_entity_poly.entity_id
_entity_poly.type
_entity_poly.pdbx_seq_one_letter_code
_entity_poly.pdbx_strand_id
1 'polypeptide(L)'
;MTACWGSTFFLAKDLLDRVPTLDFLAVRFAIASLAMLVVAPCAIARLSPEVRRQAVALGALYGAAQILQTAGLAHTPASVSGFITGLYVVLTPLLAALLLRTRIGPMTWAAVVLATAGLGVLTLGGVSIGYGEALSLVAAVVYALHIVGLGAWSRPQDAVGMSILQIIVITVICFVATVPDGIVLPHTPRDWSSVLYMALFSGALAMLGQTWAQAHLSPTRAAIIMSMEPVFAAGFAVALGGEGVTARLLVGGGMVLAAMLVVELVPRRRIEAEVTHIAV
;
A
#
# COMPACT_ATOMS: atom_id res chain seq x y z
N MET A 1 -10.71 -0.03 -6.22
CA MET A 1 -9.65 0.17 -5.21
C MET A 1 -8.28 0.19 -5.88
N THR A 2 -7.84 -0.94 -6.46
CA THR A 2 -6.53 -1.05 -7.13
C THR A 2 -6.27 -0.02 -8.21
N ALA A 3 -7.26 0.28 -9.07
CA ALA A 3 -7.13 1.34 -10.05
C ALA A 3 -6.94 2.73 -9.41
N CYS A 4 -7.61 3.00 -8.28
CA CYS A 4 -7.46 4.27 -7.56
C CYS A 4 -6.10 4.38 -6.87
N TRP A 5 -5.51 3.27 -6.39
CA TRP A 5 -4.15 3.27 -5.87
C TRP A 5 -3.11 3.37 -6.98
N GLY A 6 -3.28 2.62 -8.08
CA GLY A 6 -2.40 2.69 -9.24
C GLY A 6 -2.32 4.10 -9.83
N SER A 7 -3.44 4.81 -9.96
CA SER A 7 -3.44 6.19 -10.45
C SER A 7 -2.68 7.16 -9.54
N THR A 8 -2.55 6.86 -8.24
CA THR A 8 -1.86 7.74 -7.31
C THR A 8 -0.37 7.84 -7.54
N PHE A 9 0.29 6.83 -8.11
CA PHE A 9 1.71 6.90 -8.41
C PHE A 9 2.02 8.02 -9.41
N PHE A 10 1.23 8.11 -10.49
CA PHE A 10 1.37 9.18 -11.48
C PHE A 10 1.00 10.55 -10.90
N LEU A 11 -0.15 10.65 -10.22
CA LEU A 11 -0.63 11.93 -9.65
C LEU A 11 0.29 12.46 -8.55
N ALA A 12 0.76 11.59 -7.65
CA ALA A 12 1.69 11.97 -6.59
C ALA A 12 3.04 12.35 -7.17
N LYS A 13 3.56 11.62 -8.17
CA LYS A 13 4.86 11.95 -8.76
C LYS A 13 4.90 13.37 -9.32
N ASP A 14 3.84 13.79 -10.02
CA ASP A 14 3.71 15.17 -10.51
C ASP A 14 3.67 16.18 -9.36
N LEU A 15 2.90 15.91 -8.29
CA LEU A 15 2.82 16.79 -7.12
C LEU A 15 4.13 16.92 -6.34
N LEU A 16 4.92 15.85 -6.25
CA LEU A 16 6.15 15.79 -5.48
C LEU A 16 7.28 16.67 -6.03
N ASP A 17 7.14 17.15 -7.27
CA ASP A 17 8.06 18.14 -7.84
C ASP A 17 7.80 19.56 -7.28
N ARG A 18 6.65 19.78 -6.62
CA ARG A 18 6.20 21.09 -6.13
C ARG A 18 5.90 21.13 -4.63
N VAL A 19 5.51 19.99 -4.04
CA VAL A 19 5.14 19.88 -2.63
C VAL A 19 6.03 18.83 -1.96
N PRO A 20 6.67 19.16 -0.82
CA PRO A 20 7.46 18.18 -0.06
C PRO A 20 6.64 16.94 0.32
N THR A 21 7.31 15.80 0.41
CA THR A 21 6.68 14.49 0.64
C THR A 21 5.82 14.47 1.91
N LEU A 22 6.36 14.94 3.03
CA LEU A 22 5.69 14.89 4.33
C LEU A 22 4.48 15.82 4.37
N ASP A 23 4.62 17.02 3.82
CA ASP A 23 3.57 18.04 3.73
C ASP A 23 2.39 17.55 2.89
N PHE A 24 2.70 16.98 1.72
CA PHE A 24 1.71 16.36 0.86
C PHE A 24 0.92 15.25 1.58
N LEU A 25 1.62 14.34 2.26
CA LEU A 25 0.97 13.26 3.00
C LEU A 25 0.16 13.79 4.19
N ALA A 26 0.68 14.77 4.94
CA ALA A 26 0.00 15.40 6.06
C ALA A 26 -1.34 16.01 5.62
N VAL A 27 -1.33 16.83 4.57
CA VAL A 27 -2.54 17.46 4.02
C VAL A 27 -3.51 16.41 3.48
N ARG A 28 -3.02 15.45 2.66
CA ARG A 28 -3.83 14.38 2.07
C ARG A 28 -4.56 13.57 3.15
N PHE A 29 -3.84 13.11 4.17
CA PHE A 29 -4.42 12.27 5.21
C PHE A 29 -5.25 13.07 6.22
N ALA A 30 -4.97 14.36 6.46
CA ALA A 30 -5.87 15.20 7.25
C ALA A 30 -7.24 15.35 6.58
N ILE A 31 -7.27 15.60 5.27
CA ILE A 31 -8.53 15.69 4.52
C ILE A 31 -9.29 14.35 4.59
N ALA A 32 -8.58 13.23 4.39
CA ALA A 32 -9.18 11.90 4.49
C ALA A 32 -9.74 11.62 5.89
N SER A 33 -8.98 11.96 6.94
CA SER A 33 -9.37 11.82 8.35
C SER A 33 -10.62 12.63 8.66
N LEU A 34 -10.64 13.91 8.27
CA LEU A 34 -11.78 14.81 8.45
C LEU A 34 -13.02 14.29 7.72
N ALA A 35 -12.87 13.89 6.46
CA ALA A 35 -13.98 13.36 5.66
C ALA A 35 -14.61 12.12 6.33
N MET A 36 -13.79 11.17 6.79
CA MET A 36 -14.34 9.96 7.42
C MET A 36 -14.89 10.20 8.82
N LEU A 37 -14.30 11.13 9.59
CA LEU A 37 -14.85 11.55 10.89
C LEU A 37 -16.21 12.22 10.73
N VAL A 38 -16.41 13.04 9.70
CA VAL A 38 -17.72 13.66 9.42
C VAL A 38 -18.77 12.59 9.07
N VAL A 39 -18.39 11.57 8.29
CA VAL A 39 -19.31 10.49 7.89
C VAL A 39 -19.64 9.55 9.05
N ALA A 40 -18.67 9.25 9.93
CA ALA A 40 -18.85 8.28 11.01
C ALA A 40 -18.18 8.74 12.33
N PRO A 41 -18.68 9.83 12.95
CA PRO A 41 -18.00 10.50 14.07
C PRO A 41 -17.88 9.64 15.32
N CYS A 42 -18.84 8.73 15.54
CA CYS A 42 -18.86 7.85 16.71
C CYS A 42 -18.16 6.51 16.48
N ALA A 43 -17.61 6.25 15.28
CA ALA A 43 -17.08 4.91 14.96
C ALA A 43 -15.84 4.56 15.79
N ILE A 44 -14.96 5.52 16.07
CA ILE A 44 -13.77 5.29 16.92
C ILE A 44 -14.18 5.00 18.37
N ALA A 45 -15.19 5.71 18.88
CA ALA A 45 -15.67 5.55 20.26
C ALA A 45 -16.28 4.17 20.52
N ARG A 46 -16.73 3.48 19.47
CA ARG A 46 -17.29 2.12 19.55
C ARG A 46 -16.22 1.03 19.62
N LEU A 47 -14.95 1.36 19.34
CA LEU A 47 -13.86 0.39 19.39
C LEU A 47 -13.48 0.03 20.82
N SER A 48 -13.24 -1.26 21.07
CA SER A 48 -12.66 -1.71 22.33
C SER A 48 -11.24 -1.14 22.53
N PRO A 49 -10.73 -1.05 23.77
CA PRO A 49 -9.35 -0.63 24.03
C PRO A 49 -8.31 -1.47 23.27
N GLU A 50 -8.56 -2.78 23.16
CA GLU A 50 -7.74 -3.74 22.40
C GLU A 50 -7.65 -3.33 20.91
N VAL A 51 -8.80 -3.15 20.27
CA VAL A 51 -8.89 -2.82 18.84
C VAL A 51 -8.30 -1.43 18.55
N ARG A 52 -8.44 -0.48 19.49
CA ARG A 52 -7.77 0.83 19.36
C ARG A 52 -6.26 0.70 19.32
N ARG A 53 -5.65 -0.12 20.17
CA ARG A 53 -4.19 -0.35 20.16
C ARG A 53 -3.74 -1.00 18.85
N GLN A 54 -4.50 -2.00 18.38
CA GLN A 54 -4.23 -2.67 17.10
C GLN A 54 -4.33 -1.69 15.92
N ALA A 55 -5.38 -0.87 15.86
CA ALA A 55 -5.54 0.15 14.83
C ALA A 55 -4.44 1.23 14.87
N VAL A 56 -3.96 1.61 16.07
CA VAL A 56 -2.81 2.53 16.19
C VAL A 56 -1.53 1.88 15.65
N ALA A 57 -1.25 0.63 16.01
CA ALA A 57 -0.08 -0.09 15.50
C ALA A 57 -0.12 -0.25 13.98
N LEU A 58 -1.28 -0.63 13.43
CA LEU A 58 -1.48 -0.74 11.98
C LEU A 58 -1.38 0.63 11.28
N GLY A 59 -1.92 1.69 11.90
CA GLY A 59 -1.81 3.05 11.38
C GLY A 59 -0.37 3.53 11.33
N ALA A 60 0.43 3.19 12.34
CA ALA A 60 1.85 3.50 12.37
C ALA A 60 2.64 2.74 11.27
N LEU A 61 2.37 1.44 11.10
CA LEU A 61 2.97 0.66 10.01
C LEU A 61 2.61 1.22 8.64
N TYR A 62 1.33 1.48 8.39
CA TYR A 62 0.87 2.03 7.11
C TYR A 62 1.42 3.44 6.88
N GLY A 63 1.51 4.27 7.93
CA GLY A 63 2.09 5.61 7.86
C GLY A 63 3.57 5.58 7.49
N ALA A 64 4.34 4.71 8.14
CA ALA A 64 5.74 4.49 7.79
C ALA A 64 5.88 4.01 6.33
N ALA A 65 5.05 3.06 5.90
CA ALA A 65 5.05 2.56 4.53
C ALA A 65 4.71 3.67 3.51
N GLN A 66 3.70 4.51 3.79
CA GLN A 66 3.34 5.66 2.93
C GLN A 66 4.46 6.67 2.81
N ILE A 67 5.13 7.01 3.93
CA ILE A 67 6.26 7.95 3.92
C ILE A 67 7.40 7.38 3.08
N LEU A 68 7.80 6.13 3.34
CA LEU A 68 8.88 5.46 2.59
C LEU A 68 8.56 5.33 1.11
N GLN A 69 7.34 4.89 0.76
CA GLN A 69 6.91 4.75 -0.63
C GLN A 69 6.88 6.10 -1.34
N THR A 70 6.33 7.14 -0.71
CA THR A 70 6.18 8.45 -1.35
C THR A 70 7.54 9.14 -1.49
N ALA A 71 8.42 9.01 -0.50
CA ALA A 71 9.80 9.46 -0.60
C ALA A 71 10.55 8.68 -1.70
N GLY A 72 10.32 7.36 -1.79
CA GLY A 72 10.87 6.53 -2.85
C GLY A 72 10.42 6.97 -4.24
N LEU A 73 9.11 7.21 -4.39
CA LEU A 73 8.45 7.69 -5.60
C LEU A 73 9.00 9.04 -6.06
N ALA A 74 9.42 9.94 -5.16
CA ALA A 74 10.06 11.19 -5.54
C ALA A 74 11.34 10.97 -6.37
N HIS A 75 12.01 9.84 -6.19
CA HIS A 75 13.33 9.53 -6.76
C HIS A 75 13.36 8.33 -7.72
N THR A 76 12.22 7.75 -8.09
CA THR A 76 12.14 6.63 -9.04
C THR A 76 10.91 6.79 -9.94
N PRO A 77 10.89 6.21 -11.16
CA PRO A 77 9.71 6.26 -12.01
C PRO A 77 8.46 5.69 -11.30
N ALA A 78 7.30 6.26 -11.61
CA ALA A 78 6.02 5.85 -11.03
C ALA A 78 5.68 4.40 -11.36
N SER A 79 5.98 3.93 -12.58
CA SER A 79 5.78 2.54 -12.98
C SER A 79 6.64 1.58 -12.15
N VAL A 80 7.93 1.91 -11.97
CA VAL A 80 8.90 1.12 -11.19
C VAL A 80 8.48 1.09 -9.71
N SER A 81 8.17 2.24 -9.11
CA SER A 81 7.69 2.30 -7.72
C SER A 81 6.41 1.48 -7.50
N GLY A 82 5.50 1.51 -8.48
CA GLY A 82 4.27 0.71 -8.47
C GLY A 82 4.55 -0.79 -8.46
N PHE A 83 5.44 -1.28 -9.35
CA PHE A 83 5.84 -2.69 -9.37
C PHE A 83 6.56 -3.12 -8.08
N ILE A 84 7.47 -2.28 -7.56
CA ILE A 84 8.18 -2.56 -6.30
C ILE A 84 7.18 -2.65 -5.16
N THR A 85 6.26 -1.68 -5.04
CA THR A 85 5.21 -1.71 -4.01
C THR A 85 4.39 -2.99 -4.13
N GLY A 86 3.97 -3.35 -5.35
CA GLY A 86 3.19 -4.55 -5.63
C GLY A 86 3.84 -5.85 -5.13
N LEU A 87 5.15 -5.87 -4.86
CA LEU A 87 5.79 -7.03 -4.22
C LEU A 87 5.20 -7.39 -2.87
N TYR A 88 4.45 -6.50 -2.20
CA TYR A 88 3.66 -6.90 -1.03
C TYR A 88 2.78 -8.12 -1.31
N VAL A 89 2.33 -8.35 -2.56
CA VAL A 89 1.52 -9.52 -2.95
C VAL A 89 2.25 -10.83 -2.73
N VAL A 90 3.55 -10.84 -3.04
CA VAL A 90 4.43 -11.99 -2.87
C VAL A 90 4.97 -12.05 -1.43
N LEU A 91 5.26 -10.91 -0.81
CA LEU A 91 5.78 -10.83 0.55
C LEU A 91 4.73 -11.17 1.62
N THR A 92 3.45 -10.82 1.40
CA THR A 92 2.35 -11.07 2.35
C THR A 92 2.23 -12.56 2.71
N PRO A 93 2.14 -13.53 1.77
CA PRO A 93 2.08 -14.93 2.13
C PRO A 93 3.37 -15.45 2.79
N LEU A 94 4.55 -14.90 2.48
CA LEU A 94 5.80 -15.28 3.15
C LEU A 94 5.82 -14.80 4.60
N LEU A 95 5.43 -13.55 4.84
CA LEU A 95 5.35 -12.99 6.19
C LEU A 95 4.23 -13.65 6.99
N ALA A 96 3.08 -13.94 6.38
CA ALA A 96 2.03 -14.73 6.99
C ALA A 96 2.55 -16.10 7.40
N ALA A 97 3.31 -16.79 6.53
CA ALA A 97 3.90 -18.08 6.87
C ALA A 97 4.95 -18.01 8.00
N LEU A 98 5.77 -16.96 8.02
CA LEU A 98 6.76 -16.74 9.06
C LEU A 98 6.11 -16.43 10.42
N LEU A 99 5.14 -15.52 10.44
CA LEU A 99 4.50 -15.02 11.66
C LEU A 99 3.42 -15.97 12.19
N LEU A 100 2.66 -16.60 11.30
CA LEU A 100 1.57 -17.54 11.62
C LEU A 100 2.02 -19.01 11.56
N ARG A 101 3.30 -19.27 11.28
CA ARG A 101 3.92 -20.60 11.19
C ARG A 101 3.23 -21.55 10.20
N THR A 102 2.71 -21.03 9.10
CA THR A 102 2.12 -21.84 8.02
C THR A 102 3.19 -22.33 7.04
N ARG A 103 2.95 -23.43 6.33
CA ARG A 103 3.93 -24.01 5.39
C ARG A 103 3.85 -23.32 4.02
N ILE A 104 5.00 -22.91 3.50
CA ILE A 104 5.14 -22.32 2.16
C ILE A 104 5.32 -23.45 1.13
N GLY A 105 4.51 -23.43 0.07
CA GLY A 105 4.62 -24.38 -1.03
C GLY A 105 5.77 -24.06 -1.99
N PRO A 106 6.26 -25.05 -2.77
CA PRO A 106 7.35 -24.85 -3.73
C PRO A 106 7.02 -23.82 -4.82
N MET A 107 5.75 -23.71 -5.21
CA MET A 107 5.32 -22.71 -6.19
C MET A 107 5.36 -21.28 -5.66
N THR A 108 5.12 -21.07 -4.36
CA THR A 108 5.32 -19.75 -3.74
C THR A 108 6.79 -19.36 -3.81
N TRP A 109 7.72 -20.29 -3.53
CA TRP A 109 9.15 -20.06 -3.72
C TRP A 109 9.53 -19.74 -5.17
N ALA A 110 8.96 -20.46 -6.14
CA ALA A 110 9.18 -20.16 -7.56
C ALA A 110 8.73 -18.73 -7.91
N ALA A 111 7.58 -18.29 -7.37
CA ALA A 111 7.12 -16.93 -7.54
C ALA A 111 8.02 -15.91 -6.85
N VAL A 112 8.57 -16.19 -5.67
CA VAL A 112 9.57 -15.31 -5.03
C VAL A 112 10.76 -15.10 -5.96
N VAL A 113 11.35 -16.18 -6.46
CA VAL A 113 12.51 -16.12 -7.36
C VAL A 113 12.17 -15.32 -8.63
N LEU A 114 11.00 -15.58 -9.22
CA LEU A 114 10.55 -14.87 -10.42
C LEU A 114 10.30 -13.38 -10.16
N ALA A 115 9.68 -13.03 -9.04
CA ALA A 115 9.44 -11.64 -8.63
C ALA A 115 10.76 -10.91 -8.36
N THR A 116 11.71 -11.55 -7.68
CA THR A 116 13.05 -10.99 -7.43
C THR A 116 13.81 -10.78 -8.73
N ALA A 117 13.75 -11.72 -9.67
CA ALA A 117 14.39 -11.56 -10.97
C ALA A 117 13.74 -10.44 -11.80
N GLY A 118 12.41 -10.36 -11.82
CA GLY A 118 11.67 -9.30 -12.49
C GLY A 118 11.94 -7.92 -11.89
N LEU A 119 12.02 -7.84 -10.56
CA LEU A 119 12.47 -6.65 -9.85
C LEU A 119 13.88 -6.23 -10.29
N GLY A 120 14.82 -7.18 -10.36
CA GLY A 120 16.18 -6.91 -10.83
C GLY A 120 16.22 -6.31 -12.24
N VAL A 121 15.36 -6.79 -13.16
CA VAL A 121 15.24 -6.22 -14.52
C VAL A 121 14.71 -4.78 -14.49
N LEU A 122 13.80 -4.47 -13.57
CA LEU A 122 13.19 -3.14 -13.43
C LEU A 122 14.13 -2.12 -12.77
N THR A 123 14.88 -2.52 -11.75
CA THR A 123 15.61 -1.59 -10.86
C THR A 123 17.12 -1.54 -11.10
N LEU A 124 17.73 -2.58 -11.67
CA LEU A 124 19.19 -2.57 -11.82
C LEU A 124 19.64 -1.62 -12.94
N GLY A 125 20.34 -0.57 -12.53
CA GLY A 125 21.12 0.33 -13.38
C GLY A 125 22.58 -0.11 -13.52
N GLY A 126 22.84 -1.41 -13.67
CA GLY A 126 24.18 -2.01 -13.51
C GLY A 126 24.13 -3.04 -12.38
N VAL A 127 24.94 -2.86 -11.32
CA VAL A 127 24.93 -3.72 -10.11
C VAL A 127 24.30 -3.05 -8.88
N SER A 128 23.81 -1.82 -9.02
CA SER A 128 23.25 -1.03 -7.92
C SER A 128 21.74 -0.82 -8.06
N ILE A 129 21.06 -0.80 -6.91
CA ILE A 129 19.66 -0.37 -6.77
C ILE A 129 19.66 1.13 -6.45
N GLY A 130 18.79 1.90 -7.11
CA GLY A 130 18.62 3.33 -6.86
C GLY A 130 18.02 3.61 -5.47
N TYR A 131 18.28 4.80 -4.95
CA TYR A 131 17.79 5.22 -3.63
C TYR A 131 16.26 5.11 -3.51
N GLY A 132 15.53 5.61 -4.51
CA GLY A 132 14.06 5.58 -4.49
C GLY A 132 13.49 4.17 -4.51
N GLU A 133 14.12 3.27 -5.26
CA GLU A 133 13.73 1.87 -5.39
C GLU A 133 13.95 1.10 -4.08
N ALA A 134 15.06 1.38 -3.40
CA ALA A 134 15.35 0.81 -2.09
C ALA A 134 14.31 1.24 -1.05
N LEU A 135 13.93 2.53 -1.01
CA LEU A 135 12.87 3.02 -0.13
C LEU A 135 11.52 2.35 -0.44
N SER A 136 11.14 2.26 -1.71
CA SER A 136 9.91 1.58 -2.12
C SER A 136 9.90 0.09 -1.76
N LEU A 137 11.06 -0.58 -1.81
CA LEU A 137 11.18 -1.99 -1.44
C LEU A 137 10.98 -2.18 0.06
N VAL A 138 11.57 -1.31 0.89
CA VAL A 138 11.31 -1.31 2.34
C VAL A 138 9.83 -1.04 2.61
N ALA A 139 9.23 -0.08 1.90
CA ALA A 139 7.80 0.21 2.01
C ALA A 139 6.94 -1.03 1.69
N ALA A 140 7.27 -1.80 0.63
CA ALA A 140 6.55 -3.02 0.26
C ALA A 140 6.57 -4.08 1.38
N VAL A 141 7.70 -4.22 2.10
CA VAL A 141 7.81 -5.11 3.26
C VAL A 141 6.92 -4.63 4.40
N VAL A 142 6.93 -3.32 4.70
CA VAL A 142 6.09 -2.74 5.76
C VAL A 142 4.60 -2.85 5.41
N TYR A 143 4.21 -2.63 4.15
CA TYR A 143 2.85 -2.87 3.67
C TYR A 143 2.45 -4.33 3.81
N ALA A 144 3.31 -5.28 3.46
CA ALA A 144 3.01 -6.69 3.64
C ALA A 144 2.79 -7.04 5.12
N LEU A 145 3.58 -6.48 6.04
CA LEU A 145 3.38 -6.65 7.48
C LEU A 145 2.04 -6.05 7.95
N HIS A 146 1.70 -4.85 7.46
CA HIS A 146 0.40 -4.22 7.70
C HIS A 146 -0.76 -5.08 7.20
N ILE A 147 -0.69 -5.61 5.98
CA ILE A 147 -1.71 -6.47 5.37
C ILE A 147 -1.91 -7.75 6.21
N VAL A 148 -0.82 -8.38 6.67
CA VAL A 148 -0.90 -9.56 7.55
C VAL A 148 -1.56 -9.21 8.89
N GLY A 149 -1.13 -8.14 9.55
CA GLY A 149 -1.71 -7.71 10.82
C GLY A 149 -3.18 -7.27 10.70
N LEU A 150 -3.52 -6.54 9.63
CA LEU A 150 -4.87 -6.10 9.35
C LEU A 150 -5.81 -7.28 9.10
N GLY A 151 -5.39 -8.30 8.35
CA GLY A 151 -6.18 -9.51 8.18
C GLY A 151 -6.28 -10.39 9.44
N ALA A 152 -5.33 -10.27 10.38
CA ALA A 152 -5.39 -10.98 11.66
C ALA A 152 -6.32 -10.29 12.69
N TRP A 153 -6.41 -8.96 12.65
CA TRP A 153 -7.10 -8.17 13.68
C TRP A 153 -8.44 -7.56 13.23
N SER A 154 -8.64 -7.34 11.93
CA SER A 154 -9.85 -6.69 11.44
C SER A 154 -11.09 -7.57 11.60
N ARG A 155 -12.19 -6.95 12.05
CA ARG A 155 -13.51 -7.57 12.17
C ARG A 155 -14.53 -6.68 11.45
N PRO A 156 -15.58 -7.23 10.83
CA PRO A 156 -16.53 -6.44 10.04
C PRO A 156 -17.16 -5.28 10.82
N GLN A 157 -17.49 -5.50 12.09
CA GLN A 157 -18.08 -4.51 12.99
C GLN A 157 -17.14 -3.35 13.36
N ASP A 158 -15.82 -3.59 13.33
CA ASP A 158 -14.81 -2.62 13.75
C ASP A 158 -14.16 -1.91 12.56
N ALA A 159 -14.40 -2.39 11.33
CA ALA A 159 -13.68 -1.98 10.12
C ALA A 159 -13.71 -0.46 9.88
N VAL A 160 -14.88 0.18 10.06
CA VAL A 160 -15.01 1.63 9.89
C VAL A 160 -14.15 2.37 10.92
N GLY A 161 -14.30 2.05 12.21
CA GLY A 161 -13.55 2.70 13.28
C GLY A 161 -12.04 2.48 13.15
N MET A 162 -11.61 1.26 12.82
CA MET A 162 -10.20 0.93 12.58
C MET A 162 -9.62 1.71 11.42
N SER A 163 -10.37 1.87 10.32
CA SER A 163 -9.91 2.64 9.15
C SER A 163 -9.69 4.10 9.50
N ILE A 164 -10.65 4.73 10.19
CA ILE A 164 -10.55 6.13 10.60
C ILE A 164 -9.36 6.33 11.53
N LEU A 165 -9.21 5.48 12.54
CA LEU A 165 -8.13 5.61 13.50
C LEU A 165 -6.75 5.42 12.85
N GLN A 166 -6.62 4.50 11.90
CA GLN A 166 -5.38 4.35 11.11
C GLN A 166 -5.04 5.63 10.34
N ILE A 167 -6.00 6.22 9.63
CA ILE A 167 -5.79 7.46 8.84
C ILE A 167 -5.45 8.64 9.76
N ILE A 168 -6.08 8.74 10.93
CA ILE A 168 -5.72 9.75 11.95
C ILE A 168 -4.29 9.56 12.42
N VAL A 169 -3.88 8.33 12.72
CA VAL A 169 -2.51 8.04 13.16
C VAL A 169 -1.50 8.40 12.07
N ILE A 170 -1.79 8.08 10.81
CA ILE A 170 -0.95 8.49 9.67
C ILE A 170 -0.86 10.01 9.59
N THR A 171 -1.99 10.71 9.76
CA THR A 171 -2.06 12.17 9.76
C THR A 171 -1.17 12.75 10.86
N VAL A 172 -1.28 12.25 12.10
CA VAL A 172 -0.47 12.71 13.23
C VAL A 172 1.01 12.48 12.98
N ILE A 173 1.40 11.28 12.49
CA ILE A 173 2.80 10.98 12.17
C ILE A 173 3.35 11.96 11.13
N CYS A 174 2.60 12.20 10.04
CA CYS A 174 3.04 13.12 8.99
C CYS A 174 3.09 14.57 9.50
N PHE A 175 2.07 15.05 10.22
CA PHE A 175 2.05 16.40 10.80
C PHE A 175 3.21 16.62 11.76
N VAL A 176 3.48 15.70 12.67
CA VAL A 176 4.62 15.79 13.60
C VAL A 176 5.93 15.86 12.83
N ALA A 177 6.07 15.08 11.75
CA ALA A 177 7.26 15.11 10.91
C ALA A 177 7.43 16.43 10.13
N THR A 178 6.37 17.20 9.89
CA THR A 178 6.43 18.54 9.24
C THR A 178 6.73 19.69 10.21
N VAL A 179 6.70 19.47 11.53
CA VAL A 179 6.92 20.54 12.53
C VAL A 179 8.24 21.31 12.34
N PRO A 180 9.39 20.69 11.97
CA PRO A 180 10.65 21.42 11.83
C PRO A 180 10.65 22.48 10.71
N ASP A 181 10.04 22.16 9.56
CA ASP A 181 10.14 22.97 8.34
C ASP A 181 8.85 23.73 8.01
N GLY A 182 7.76 23.42 8.71
CA GLY A 182 6.41 23.92 8.41
C GLY A 182 5.71 23.09 7.33
N ILE A 183 4.53 23.55 6.90
CA ILE A 183 3.74 22.87 5.86
C ILE A 183 3.65 23.77 4.62
N VAL A 184 4.17 23.27 3.50
CA VAL A 184 3.95 23.83 2.18
C VAL A 184 2.66 23.24 1.60
N LEU A 185 1.71 24.12 1.30
CA LEU A 185 0.43 23.72 0.73
C LEU A 185 0.47 23.67 -0.80
N PRO A 186 -0.38 22.84 -1.44
CA PRO A 186 -0.59 22.89 -2.87
C PRO A 186 -0.95 24.30 -3.35
N HIS A 187 -0.32 24.75 -4.45
CA HIS A 187 -0.46 26.13 -4.91
C HIS A 187 -1.56 26.31 -5.97
N THR A 188 -1.76 25.32 -6.84
CA THR A 188 -2.68 25.46 -7.98
C THR A 188 -4.00 24.70 -7.77
N PRO A 189 -5.10 25.10 -8.42
CA PRO A 189 -6.35 24.33 -8.41
C PRO A 189 -6.19 22.88 -8.91
N ARG A 190 -5.25 22.64 -9.84
CA ARG A 190 -4.91 21.31 -10.35
C ARG A 190 -4.22 20.44 -9.29
N ASP A 191 -3.35 21.05 -8.48
CA ASP A 191 -2.70 20.34 -7.38
C ASP A 191 -3.74 19.96 -6.32
N TRP A 192 -4.63 20.90 -5.96
CA TRP A 192 -5.73 20.66 -5.02
C TRP A 192 -6.70 19.58 -5.50
N SER A 193 -7.08 19.58 -6.79
CA SER A 193 -7.97 18.53 -7.31
C SER A 193 -7.33 17.15 -7.23
N SER A 194 -6.02 17.05 -7.49
CA SER A 194 -5.25 15.82 -7.35
C SER A 194 -5.16 15.36 -5.89
N VAL A 195 -4.86 16.27 -4.97
CA VAL A 195 -4.83 16.00 -3.52
C VAL A 195 -6.20 15.56 -3.01
N LEU A 196 -7.28 16.24 -3.39
CA LEU A 196 -8.65 15.89 -2.98
C LEU A 196 -9.07 14.52 -3.51
N TYR A 197 -8.79 14.23 -4.79
CA TYR A 197 -9.03 12.91 -5.36
C TYR A 197 -8.27 11.82 -4.58
N MET A 198 -6.99 12.05 -4.32
CA MET A 198 -6.14 11.10 -3.61
C MET A 198 -6.50 10.94 -2.13
N ALA A 199 -6.99 12.00 -1.49
CA ALA A 199 -7.44 11.97 -0.11
C ALA A 199 -8.76 11.20 0.03
N LEU A 200 -9.75 11.50 -0.81
CA LEU A 200 -11.09 10.93 -0.69
C LEU A 200 -11.20 9.52 -1.25
N PHE A 201 -10.71 9.29 -2.47
CA PHE A 201 -10.87 7.99 -3.13
C PHE A 201 -9.79 7.00 -2.73
N SER A 202 -8.52 7.42 -2.81
CA SER A 202 -7.38 6.55 -2.52
C SER A 202 -7.02 6.50 -1.03
N GLY A 203 -7.23 7.59 -0.29
CA GLY A 203 -7.00 7.65 1.16
C GLY A 203 -8.15 7.03 1.92
N ALA A 204 -9.31 7.71 1.94
CA ALA A 204 -10.46 7.31 2.75
C ALA A 204 -11.17 6.05 2.21
N LEU A 205 -11.71 6.10 0.99
CA LEU A 205 -12.54 5.01 0.46
C LEU A 205 -11.76 3.71 0.24
N ALA A 206 -10.54 3.79 -0.29
CA ALA A 206 -9.74 2.59 -0.52
C ALA A 206 -9.23 1.97 0.79
N MET A 207 -8.80 2.75 1.79
CA MET A 207 -8.43 2.21 3.12
C MET A 207 -9.63 1.57 3.82
N LEU A 208 -10.80 2.22 3.76
CA LEU A 208 -12.04 1.65 4.30
C LEU A 208 -12.39 0.34 3.60
N GLY A 209 -12.34 0.35 2.27
CA GLY A 209 -12.58 -0.84 1.47
C GLY A 209 -11.58 -1.96 1.78
N GLN A 210 -10.30 -1.63 2.01
CA GLN A 210 -9.25 -2.60 2.31
C GLN A 210 -9.52 -3.23 3.68
N THR A 211 -9.72 -2.41 4.70
CA THR A 211 -10.00 -2.85 6.07
C THR A 211 -11.27 -3.69 6.11
N TRP A 212 -12.32 -3.27 5.39
CA TRP A 212 -13.55 -4.04 5.27
C TRP A 212 -13.33 -5.36 4.52
N ALA A 213 -12.61 -5.34 3.38
CA ALA A 213 -12.35 -6.54 2.60
C ALA A 213 -11.52 -7.56 3.41
N GLN A 214 -10.48 -7.10 4.11
CA GLN A 214 -9.63 -7.96 4.95
C GLN A 214 -10.35 -8.48 6.20
N ALA A 215 -11.44 -7.85 6.62
CA ALA A 215 -12.30 -8.39 7.66
C ALA A 215 -13.16 -9.57 7.18
N HIS A 216 -13.33 -9.75 5.86
CA HIS A 216 -14.10 -10.82 5.24
C HIS A 216 -13.24 -11.81 4.45
N LEU A 217 -12.00 -11.45 4.16
CA LEU A 217 -11.08 -12.18 3.29
C LEU A 217 -9.75 -12.39 3.99
N SER A 218 -9.19 -13.60 3.89
CA SER A 218 -7.82 -13.87 4.34
C SER A 218 -6.82 -12.86 3.72
N PRO A 219 -5.70 -12.54 4.40
CA PRO A 219 -4.67 -11.65 3.89
C PRO A 219 -4.26 -11.93 2.44
N THR A 220 -4.15 -13.20 2.06
CA THR A 220 -3.74 -13.52 0.69
C THR A 220 -4.84 -13.28 -0.35
N ARG A 221 -6.12 -13.51 -0.02
CA ARG A 221 -7.24 -13.17 -0.93
C ARG A 221 -7.30 -11.66 -1.18
N ALA A 222 -7.07 -10.87 -0.13
CA ALA A 222 -6.96 -9.43 -0.29
C ALA A 222 -5.76 -9.04 -1.16
N ALA A 223 -4.59 -9.63 -0.91
CA ALA A 223 -3.39 -9.41 -1.73
C ALA A 223 -3.61 -9.76 -3.22
N ILE A 224 -4.38 -10.82 -3.52
CA ILE A 224 -4.75 -11.18 -4.90
C ILE A 224 -5.56 -10.08 -5.56
N ILE A 225 -6.62 -9.59 -4.91
CA ILE A 225 -7.43 -8.47 -5.43
C ILE A 225 -6.55 -7.24 -5.65
N MET A 226 -5.58 -7.03 -4.76
CA MET A 226 -4.67 -5.91 -4.78
C MET A 226 -3.57 -6.03 -5.87
N SER A 227 -3.31 -7.23 -6.41
CA SER A 227 -2.26 -7.49 -7.41
C SER A 227 -2.40 -6.74 -8.74
N MET A 228 -3.58 -6.20 -9.03
CA MET A 228 -3.81 -5.34 -10.21
C MET A 228 -3.33 -3.90 -10.03
N GLU A 229 -3.01 -3.48 -8.80
CA GLU A 229 -2.46 -2.14 -8.53
C GLU A 229 -1.22 -1.81 -9.39
N PRO A 230 -0.14 -2.63 -9.44
CA PRO A 230 1.03 -2.33 -10.27
C PRO A 230 0.72 -2.25 -11.77
N VAL A 231 -0.25 -3.04 -12.25
CA VAL A 231 -0.72 -2.97 -13.65
C VAL A 231 -1.34 -1.60 -13.93
N PHE A 232 -2.20 -1.12 -13.04
CA PHE A 232 -2.78 0.21 -13.16
C PHE A 232 -1.74 1.32 -12.97
N ALA A 233 -0.79 1.17 -12.06
CA ALA A 233 0.28 2.14 -11.85
C ALA A 233 1.11 2.33 -13.13
N ALA A 234 1.59 1.24 -13.73
CA ALA A 234 2.31 1.28 -15.00
C ALA A 234 1.43 1.78 -16.15
N GLY A 235 0.18 1.31 -16.22
CA GLY A 235 -0.79 1.72 -17.24
C GLY A 235 -1.07 3.22 -17.22
N PHE A 236 -1.32 3.81 -16.05
CA PHE A 236 -1.54 5.25 -15.92
C PHE A 236 -0.26 6.06 -16.16
N ALA A 237 0.90 5.59 -15.66
CA ALA A 237 2.17 6.25 -15.91
C ALA A 237 2.49 6.36 -17.41
N VAL A 238 2.22 5.31 -18.18
CA VAL A 238 2.40 5.29 -19.64
C VAL A 238 1.30 6.07 -20.37
N ALA A 239 0.03 5.79 -20.08
CA ALA A 239 -1.09 6.34 -20.84
C ALA A 239 -1.28 7.84 -20.64
N LEU A 240 -0.96 8.37 -19.45
CA LEU A 240 -1.05 9.80 -19.14
C LEU A 240 0.23 10.57 -19.48
N GLY A 241 1.16 9.93 -20.20
CA GLY A 241 2.35 10.58 -20.78
C GLY A 241 3.49 10.83 -19.79
N GLY A 242 3.49 10.19 -18.62
CA GLY A 242 4.57 10.31 -17.65
C GLY A 242 5.80 9.48 -17.99
N GLU A 243 5.62 8.35 -18.68
CA GLU A 243 6.68 7.38 -18.95
C GLU A 243 6.52 6.68 -20.31
N GLY A 244 7.65 6.31 -20.93
CA GLY A 244 7.66 5.53 -22.17
C GLY A 244 7.63 4.02 -21.92
N VAL A 245 7.04 3.25 -22.85
CA VAL A 245 7.11 1.78 -22.80
C VAL A 245 8.52 1.33 -23.16
N THR A 246 9.24 0.75 -22.19
CA THR A 246 10.59 0.22 -22.39
C THR A 246 10.60 -1.31 -22.36
N ALA A 247 11.60 -1.93 -22.99
CA ALA A 247 11.79 -3.38 -22.90
C ALA A 247 11.98 -3.85 -21.45
N ARG A 248 12.64 -3.04 -20.61
CA ARG A 248 12.80 -3.33 -19.17
C ARG A 248 11.46 -3.36 -18.46
N LEU A 249 10.60 -2.38 -18.72
CA LEU A 249 9.25 -2.32 -18.16
C LEU A 249 8.42 -3.53 -18.57
N LEU A 250 8.44 -3.90 -19.86
CA LEU A 250 7.68 -5.04 -20.37
C LEU A 250 8.17 -6.38 -19.82
N VAL A 251 9.48 -6.63 -19.86
CA VAL A 251 10.06 -7.91 -19.42
C VAL A 251 10.01 -8.03 -17.89
N GLY A 252 10.55 -7.04 -17.18
CA GLY A 252 10.61 -7.06 -15.72
C GLY A 252 9.23 -6.96 -15.08
N GLY A 253 8.38 -6.07 -15.58
CA GLY A 253 6.98 -5.97 -15.16
C GLY A 253 6.20 -7.26 -15.47
N GLY A 254 6.38 -7.84 -16.65
CA GLY A 254 5.78 -9.12 -17.03
C GLY A 254 6.20 -10.27 -16.10
N MET A 255 7.47 -10.34 -15.70
CA MET A 255 7.98 -11.32 -14.73
C MET A 255 7.35 -11.13 -13.35
N VAL A 256 7.26 -9.90 -12.84
CA VAL A 256 6.62 -9.60 -11.55
C VAL A 256 5.14 -9.96 -11.57
N LEU A 257 4.42 -9.63 -12.65
CA LEU A 257 3.01 -10.00 -12.80
C LEU A 257 2.83 -11.52 -12.89
N ALA A 258 3.67 -12.21 -13.66
CA ALA A 258 3.64 -13.66 -13.73
C ALA A 258 3.89 -14.29 -12.35
N ALA A 259 4.81 -13.74 -11.56
CA ALA A 259 5.04 -14.20 -10.19
C ALA A 259 3.79 -14.03 -9.30
N MET A 260 3.13 -12.87 -9.37
CA MET A 260 1.87 -12.61 -8.64
C MET A 260 0.80 -13.63 -9.04
N LEU A 261 0.63 -13.89 -10.34
CA LEU A 261 -0.31 -14.89 -10.86
C LEU A 261 0.05 -16.32 -10.40
N VAL A 262 1.33 -16.67 -10.35
CA VAL A 262 1.77 -17.98 -9.84
C VAL A 262 1.38 -18.13 -8.37
N VAL A 263 1.63 -17.12 -7.52
CA VAL A 263 1.20 -17.18 -6.10
C VAL A 263 -0.32 -17.35 -5.98
N GLU A 264 -1.08 -16.72 -6.88
CA GLU A 264 -2.54 -16.79 -6.90
C GLU A 264 -3.07 -18.15 -7.35
N LEU A 265 -2.54 -18.72 -8.43
CA LEU A 265 -3.05 -19.94 -9.07
C LEU A 265 -2.69 -21.23 -8.31
N VAL A 266 -1.80 -21.16 -7.32
CA VAL A 266 -1.40 -22.32 -6.54
C VAL A 266 -2.58 -22.86 -5.73
N PRO A 267 -3.01 -24.11 -5.98
CA PRO A 267 -4.11 -24.71 -5.26
C PRO A 267 -3.79 -24.75 -3.77
N ARG A 268 -4.55 -23.98 -2.99
CA ARG A 268 -4.47 -24.07 -1.54
C ARG A 268 -5.07 -25.42 -1.17
N ARG A 269 -4.26 -26.31 -0.58
CA ARG A 269 -4.82 -27.42 0.19
C ARG A 269 -5.82 -26.80 1.16
N ARG A 270 -7.07 -27.25 1.12
CA ARG A 270 -8.10 -26.89 2.10
C ARG A 270 -7.52 -27.18 3.49
N ILE A 271 -6.96 -26.17 4.12
CA ILE A 271 -6.96 -26.08 5.57
C ILE A 271 -8.16 -25.18 5.84
N GLU A 272 -9.31 -25.82 5.95
CA GLU A 272 -10.50 -25.28 6.60
C GLU A 272 -10.11 -24.93 8.05
N ALA A 273 -9.55 -23.74 8.29
CA ALA A 273 -9.39 -23.14 9.63
C ALA A 273 -8.91 -21.66 9.63
N GLU A 274 -9.14 -20.85 8.59
CA GLU A 274 -8.72 -19.41 8.60
C GLU A 274 -9.90 -18.43 8.70
N VAL A 275 -10.94 -18.82 9.44
CA VAL A 275 -11.81 -17.87 10.13
C VAL A 275 -12.08 -18.42 11.52
N THR A 276 -11.21 -18.08 12.45
CA THR A 276 -11.61 -17.96 13.84
C THR A 276 -10.71 -16.91 14.45
N HIS A 277 -11.33 -15.83 14.92
CA HIS A 277 -10.71 -14.78 15.71
C HIS A 277 -9.57 -15.36 16.55
N ILE A 278 -8.36 -14.82 16.39
CA ILE A 278 -7.24 -15.12 17.27
C ILE A 278 -7.70 -14.73 18.67
N ALA A 279 -8.10 -15.72 19.46
CA ALA A 279 -8.13 -15.63 20.90
C ALA A 279 -6.67 -15.73 21.34
N VAL A 280 -6.05 -14.57 21.58
CA VAL A 280 -4.95 -14.47 22.53
C VAL A 280 -5.58 -14.30 23.91
#